data_AF-A0A7C7UTQ5-F1
#
_entry.id   AF-A0A7C7UTQ5-F1
#
_cell.length_a   1.000
_cell.length_b   1.000
_cell.length_c   1.000
_cell.angle_alpha   90.00
_cell.angle_beta   90.00
_cell.angle_gamma   90.00
#
_symmetry.space_group_name_H-M   'P 1'
#
loop_
_entity.id
_entity.type
_entity.pdbx_description
1 polymer ?
#
loop_
_entity_poly.entity_id
_entity_poly.type
_entity_poly.pdbx_seq_one_letter_code
_entity_poly.pdbx_strand_id
1 'polypeptide(L)'
;MSGEREERGQSLVELAIFLPILLLILVGIVEVGHALTAYLVIANAAREGARFGAAGGKDEDITTVILTSTRLDVTADRADIYVIRARLNAAGEVEKWKEAHTYGDGPETSGFTAEEIKEWPGGGGGPTGVGLLITVFDYDLKSLLGLPGLSVFSEMISLRAHAVMRVGGAPEVITPPTEGCAVFPIALPASAVENADREDILGPFENGTEEDQFGWLRWQEHQAINTAVLAAALAWPGNSQDPYKGYNGGQGVRVGDGVWGSNNPAGSKHLVTDILADYRDRGIYLRVIVWDGYEDGRYKVTGFAIVNPVAFADDLTSLSVRFSHTDESCGQR
;
A
#
# COMPACT_ATOMS: atom_id res chain seq x y z
N MET A 1 -19.89 -73.76 -24.67
CA MET A 1 -20.25 -72.32 -24.78
C MET A 1 -20.70 -71.83 -23.42
N SER A 2 -20.05 -70.81 -22.88
CA SER A 2 -20.57 -69.82 -21.89
C SER A 2 -19.48 -69.43 -20.89
N GLY A 3 -18.75 -68.36 -21.17
CA GLY A 3 -17.76 -67.79 -20.25
C GLY A 3 -17.45 -66.30 -20.51
N GLU A 4 -18.39 -65.54 -21.07
CA GLU A 4 -18.15 -64.14 -21.49
C GLU A 4 -19.14 -63.13 -20.85
N ARG A 5 -19.88 -63.52 -19.80
CA ARG A 5 -20.84 -62.64 -19.12
C ARG A 5 -20.38 -62.08 -17.77
N GLU A 6 -19.24 -62.51 -17.23
CA GLU A 6 -18.75 -62.04 -15.92
C GLU A 6 -17.88 -60.78 -15.98
N GLU A 7 -17.11 -60.56 -17.04
CA GLU A 7 -16.13 -59.46 -17.06
C GLU A 7 -16.74 -58.05 -17.22
N ARG A 8 -17.95 -57.94 -17.77
CA ARG A 8 -18.58 -56.62 -18.04
C ARG A 8 -19.13 -55.93 -16.79
N GLY A 9 -19.29 -56.64 -15.67
CA GLY A 9 -19.73 -56.08 -14.39
C GLY A 9 -18.60 -55.73 -13.43
N GLN A 10 -17.45 -56.39 -13.57
CA GLN A 10 -16.34 -56.28 -12.62
C GLN A 10 -15.70 -54.88 -12.63
N SER A 11 -15.43 -54.30 -13.80
CA SER A 11 -14.84 -52.96 -13.90
C SER A 11 -15.74 -51.85 -13.34
N LEU A 12 -17.06 -52.02 -13.41
CA LEU A 12 -18.03 -51.10 -12.81
C LEU A 12 -18.00 -51.17 -11.28
N VAL A 13 -17.85 -52.37 -10.72
CA VAL A 13 -17.76 -52.59 -9.27
C VAL A 13 -16.44 -52.05 -8.72
N GLU A 14 -15.33 -52.28 -9.42
CA GLU A 14 -14.03 -51.70 -9.05
C GLU A 14 -14.08 -50.17 -9.03
N LEU A 15 -14.65 -49.54 -10.07
CA LEU A 15 -14.83 -48.09 -10.11
C LEU A 15 -15.71 -47.59 -8.95
N ALA A 16 -16.82 -48.28 -8.65
CA ALA A 16 -17.72 -47.87 -7.57
C ALA A 16 -17.05 -47.86 -6.18
N ILE A 17 -16.03 -48.70 -5.97
CA ILE A 17 -15.26 -48.74 -4.73
C ILE A 17 -14.18 -47.64 -4.70
N PHE A 18 -13.52 -47.35 -5.82
CA PHE A 18 -12.50 -46.29 -5.88
C PHE A 18 -13.07 -44.87 -5.98
N LEU A 19 -14.23 -44.71 -6.60
CA LEU A 19 -14.90 -43.43 -6.79
C LEU A 19 -15.06 -42.61 -5.50
N PRO A 20 -15.53 -43.15 -4.35
CA PRO A 20 -15.64 -42.36 -3.12
C PRO A 20 -14.29 -41.84 -2.61
N ILE A 21 -13.21 -42.62 -2.75
CA ILE A 21 -11.86 -42.19 -2.35
C ILE A 21 -11.36 -41.08 -3.28
N LEU A 22 -11.57 -41.25 -4.59
CA LEU A 22 -11.20 -40.24 -5.58
C LEU A 22 -11.95 -38.92 -5.35
N LEU A 23 -13.25 -38.99 -5.06
CA LEU A 23 -14.07 -37.82 -4.74
C LEU A 23 -13.58 -37.13 -3.46
N LEU A 24 -13.22 -37.90 -2.42
CA LEU A 24 -12.68 -37.33 -1.18
C LEU A 24 -11.36 -36.58 -1.45
N ILE A 25 -10.47 -37.15 -2.26
CA ILE A 25 -9.20 -36.50 -2.63
C ILE A 25 -9.46 -35.21 -3.42
N LEU A 26 -10.36 -35.23 -4.41
CA LEU A 26 -10.70 -34.05 -5.21
C LEU A 26 -11.28 -32.94 -4.35
N VAL A 27 -12.23 -33.27 -3.48
CA VAL A 27 -12.84 -32.38 -2.50
C VAL A 27 -11.78 -31.75 -1.59
N GLY A 28 -10.85 -32.56 -1.07
CA GLY A 28 -9.74 -32.07 -0.24
C GLY A 28 -8.83 -31.09 -0.97
N ILE A 29 -8.48 -31.37 -2.25
CA ILE A 29 -7.65 -30.47 -3.06
C ILE A 29 -8.35 -29.12 -3.28
N VAL A 30 -9.64 -29.13 -3.57
CA VAL A 30 -10.44 -27.91 -3.77
C VAL A 30 -10.48 -27.08 -2.50
N GLU A 31 -10.72 -27.70 -1.35
CA GLU A 31 -10.79 -27.01 -0.05
C GLU A 31 -9.44 -26.37 0.32
N VAL A 32 -8.34 -27.11 0.18
CA VAL A 32 -6.98 -26.59 0.43
C VAL A 32 -6.64 -25.45 -0.54
N GLY A 33 -6.99 -25.58 -1.81
CA GLY A 33 -6.75 -24.53 -2.80
C GLY A 33 -7.52 -23.24 -2.47
N HIS A 34 -8.75 -23.37 -1.97
CA HIS A 34 -9.56 -22.24 -1.52
C HIS A 34 -8.95 -21.58 -0.28
N ALA A 35 -8.57 -22.37 0.74
CA ALA A 35 -7.92 -21.87 1.95
C ALA A 35 -6.60 -21.17 1.65
N LEU A 36 -5.78 -21.72 0.76
CA LEU A 36 -4.52 -21.10 0.33
C LEU A 36 -4.78 -19.77 -0.39
N THR A 37 -5.79 -19.71 -1.25
CA THR A 37 -6.15 -18.47 -1.95
C THR A 37 -6.58 -17.39 -0.96
N ALA A 38 -7.44 -17.73 0.01
CA ALA A 38 -7.84 -16.81 1.07
C ALA A 38 -6.63 -16.35 1.91
N TYR A 39 -5.74 -17.27 2.29
CA TYR A 39 -4.51 -16.97 3.02
C TYR A 39 -3.62 -15.97 2.27
N LEU A 40 -3.43 -16.16 0.96
CA LEU A 40 -2.63 -15.24 0.14
C LEU A 40 -3.26 -13.85 0.05
N VAL A 41 -4.60 -13.77 0.00
CA VAL A 41 -5.33 -12.49 0.00
C VAL A 41 -5.14 -11.75 1.33
N ILE A 42 -5.36 -12.41 2.46
CA ILE A 42 -5.18 -11.78 3.78
C ILE A 42 -3.72 -11.40 4.03
N ALA A 43 -2.75 -12.20 3.59
CA ALA A 43 -1.33 -11.92 3.74
C ALA A 43 -0.90 -10.70 2.91
N ASN A 44 -1.42 -10.58 1.68
CA ASN A 44 -1.17 -9.41 0.85
C ASN A 44 -1.83 -8.15 1.44
N ALA A 45 -3.06 -8.29 1.96
CA ALA A 45 -3.77 -7.19 2.61
C ALA A 45 -3.06 -6.69 3.86
N ALA A 46 -2.61 -7.61 4.74
CA ALA A 46 -1.81 -7.28 5.91
C ALA A 46 -0.51 -6.57 5.52
N ARG A 47 0.15 -6.97 4.43
CA ARG A 47 1.37 -6.32 3.94
C ARG A 47 1.11 -4.90 3.43
N GLU A 48 0.00 -4.65 2.74
CA GLU A 48 -0.36 -3.30 2.29
C GLU A 48 -0.71 -2.40 3.49
N GLY A 49 -1.43 -2.93 4.48
CA GLY A 49 -1.70 -2.23 5.74
C GLY A 49 -0.40 -1.91 6.50
N ALA A 50 0.52 -2.86 6.58
CA ALA A 50 1.80 -2.66 7.25
C ALA A 50 2.68 -1.62 6.52
N ARG A 51 2.63 -1.61 5.18
CA ARG A 51 3.32 -0.61 4.36
C ARG A 51 2.77 0.78 4.62
N PHE A 52 1.46 0.93 4.62
CA PHE A 52 0.79 2.20 4.84
C PHE A 52 1.06 2.73 6.26
N GLY A 53 0.97 1.88 7.28
CA GLY A 53 1.28 2.28 8.65
C GLY A 53 2.75 2.64 8.87
N ALA A 54 3.67 2.01 8.14
CA ALA A 54 5.10 2.30 8.21
C ALA A 54 5.46 3.63 7.54
N ALA A 55 4.65 4.07 6.57
CA ALA A 55 4.69 5.40 5.99
C ALA A 55 4.10 6.50 6.89
N GLY A 56 3.61 6.16 8.09
CA GLY A 56 3.06 7.10 9.06
C GLY A 56 1.53 7.21 9.07
N GLY A 57 0.81 6.33 8.34
CA GLY A 57 -0.65 6.30 8.36
C GLY A 57 -1.23 6.01 9.76
N LYS A 58 -2.42 6.55 10.07
CA LYS A 58 -3.12 6.32 11.34
C LYS A 58 -3.68 4.89 11.40
N ASP A 59 -3.91 4.40 12.62
CA ASP A 59 -4.37 3.01 12.84
C ASP A 59 -5.74 2.74 12.19
N GLU A 60 -6.66 3.71 12.20
CA GLU A 60 -8.00 3.61 11.58
C GLU A 60 -7.94 3.55 10.04
N ASP A 61 -6.97 4.24 9.44
CA ASP A 61 -6.79 4.28 7.98
C ASP A 61 -6.15 2.98 7.45
N ILE A 62 -5.30 2.33 8.26
CA ILE A 62 -4.71 1.02 7.95
C ILE A 62 -5.82 -0.01 7.71
N THR A 63 -6.88 0.00 8.52
CA THR A 63 -8.05 -0.85 8.33
C THR A 63 -8.70 -0.61 6.98
N THR A 64 -8.93 0.65 6.61
CA THR A 64 -9.55 0.99 5.32
C THR A 64 -8.72 0.48 4.14
N VAL A 65 -7.39 0.59 4.22
CA VAL A 65 -6.47 0.06 3.21
C VAL A 65 -6.58 -1.47 3.12
N ILE A 66 -6.58 -2.15 4.26
CA ILE A 66 -6.71 -3.61 4.33
C ILE A 66 -8.03 -4.03 3.71
N LEU A 67 -9.16 -3.48 4.17
CA LEU A 67 -10.50 -3.80 3.66
C LEU A 67 -10.65 -3.56 2.15
N THR A 68 -10.06 -2.48 1.63
CA THR A 68 -10.09 -2.15 0.19
C THR A 68 -9.20 -3.09 -0.65
N SER A 69 -8.13 -3.62 -0.06
CA SER A 69 -7.17 -4.48 -0.74
C SER A 69 -7.61 -5.94 -0.86
N THR A 70 -8.60 -6.36 -0.07
CA THR A 70 -9.17 -7.71 -0.11
C THR A 70 -10.39 -7.80 -1.03
N ARG A 71 -10.62 -8.99 -1.60
CA ARG A 71 -11.86 -9.35 -2.29
C ARG A 71 -12.71 -10.35 -1.50
N LEU A 72 -12.33 -10.61 -0.25
CA LEU A 72 -13.04 -11.52 0.64
C LEU A 72 -14.23 -10.81 1.27
N ASP A 73 -15.21 -11.59 1.74
CA ASP A 73 -16.33 -11.10 2.54
C ASP A 73 -15.83 -10.83 3.97
N VAL A 74 -15.26 -9.64 4.15
CA VAL A 74 -14.70 -9.21 5.42
C VAL A 74 -15.79 -8.52 6.22
N THR A 75 -16.35 -9.26 7.17
CA THR A 75 -17.36 -8.78 8.14
C THR A 75 -16.78 -8.82 9.55
N ALA A 76 -17.29 -7.98 10.45
CA ALA A 76 -16.76 -7.87 11.82
C ALA A 76 -16.83 -9.18 12.63
N ASP A 77 -17.75 -10.08 12.27
CA ASP A 77 -17.90 -11.41 12.89
C ASP A 77 -16.90 -12.46 12.36
N ARG A 78 -16.18 -12.18 11.28
CA ARG A 78 -15.28 -13.14 10.61
C ARG A 78 -13.85 -12.67 10.48
N ALA A 79 -13.56 -11.43 10.83
CA ALA A 79 -12.27 -10.83 10.58
C ALA A 79 -11.86 -9.87 11.68
N ASP A 80 -10.65 -10.07 12.19
CA ASP A 80 -10.04 -9.20 13.18
C ASP A 80 -8.71 -8.65 12.63
N ILE A 81 -8.52 -7.34 12.81
CA ILE A 81 -7.33 -6.62 12.33
C ILE A 81 -6.66 -5.91 13.50
N TYR A 82 -5.39 -6.24 13.71
CA TYR A 82 -4.55 -5.66 14.75
C TYR A 82 -3.38 -4.90 14.14
N VAL A 83 -3.09 -3.73 14.69
CA VAL A 83 -1.94 -2.92 14.34
C VAL A 83 -1.04 -2.80 15.57
N ILE A 84 0.21 -3.23 15.42
CA ILE A 84 1.22 -3.21 16.48
C ILE A 84 2.34 -2.28 16.06
N ARG A 85 2.56 -1.22 16.85
CA ARG A 85 3.68 -0.29 16.72
C ARG A 85 4.69 -0.60 17.80
N ALA A 86 5.86 -1.09 17.45
CA ALA A 86 6.95 -1.38 18.38
C ALA A 86 8.17 -0.52 18.08
N ARG A 87 8.97 -0.20 19.10
CA ARG A 87 10.29 0.42 18.94
C ARG A 87 11.33 -0.49 19.57
N LEU A 88 12.35 -0.84 18.80
CA LEU A 88 13.49 -1.61 19.31
C LEU A 88 14.58 -0.67 19.84
N ASN A 89 15.14 -0.99 21.00
CA ASN A 89 16.30 -0.30 21.55
C ASN A 89 17.59 -0.68 20.80
N ALA A 90 18.71 -0.07 21.19
CA ALA A 90 20.01 -0.35 20.58
C ALA A 90 20.52 -1.80 20.82
N ALA A 91 19.90 -2.56 21.72
CA ALA A 91 20.19 -3.96 21.99
C ALA A 91 19.24 -4.93 21.27
N GLY A 92 18.30 -4.41 20.46
CA GLY A 92 17.29 -5.21 19.75
C GLY A 92 16.17 -5.73 20.65
N GLU A 93 15.96 -5.12 21.82
CA GLU A 93 14.83 -5.41 22.71
C GLU A 93 13.69 -4.42 22.47
N VAL A 94 12.46 -4.86 22.70
CA VAL A 94 11.27 -4.00 22.58
C VAL A 94 11.28 -2.98 23.72
N GLU A 95 11.55 -1.72 23.39
CA GLU A 95 11.59 -0.59 24.34
C GLU A 95 10.18 -0.13 24.71
N LYS A 96 9.32 -0.01 23.69
CA LYS A 96 7.92 0.37 23.80
C LYS A 96 7.16 -0.29 22.68
N TRP A 97 5.98 -0.83 22.99
CA TRP A 97 5.04 -1.26 21.97
C TRP A 97 3.63 -0.83 22.35
N LYS A 98 2.82 -0.57 21.32
CA LYS A 98 1.40 -0.28 21.44
C LYS A 98 0.69 -1.16 20.44
N GLU A 99 -0.36 -1.81 20.90
CA GLU A 99 -1.30 -2.55 20.07
C GLU A 99 -2.61 -1.78 19.97
N ALA A 100 -3.22 -1.85 18.79
CA ALA A 100 -4.55 -1.35 18.52
C ALA A 100 -5.34 -2.43 17.79
N HIS A 101 -6.45 -2.87 18.38
CA HIS A 101 -7.50 -3.58 17.67
C HIS A 101 -8.30 -2.57 16.88
N THR A 102 -8.31 -2.71 15.55
CA THR A 102 -8.82 -1.68 14.64
C THR A 102 -10.11 -2.09 13.93
N TYR A 103 -10.42 -3.38 13.87
CA TYR A 103 -11.58 -3.92 13.19
C TYR A 103 -11.86 -5.34 13.65
N GLY A 104 -13.14 -5.67 13.84
CA GLY A 104 -13.59 -7.00 14.24
C GLY A 104 -14.30 -7.00 15.59
N ASP A 105 -15.00 -8.10 15.88
CA ASP A 105 -15.69 -8.35 17.15
C ASP A 105 -14.86 -9.27 18.09
N GLY A 106 -13.63 -9.61 17.69
CA GLY A 106 -12.70 -10.44 18.44
C GLY A 106 -12.07 -9.76 19.67
N PRO A 107 -11.11 -10.43 20.33
CA PRO A 107 -10.47 -9.92 21.52
C PRO A 107 -9.73 -8.60 21.26
N GLU A 108 -9.58 -7.73 22.28
CA GLU A 108 -8.87 -6.44 22.12
C GLU A 108 -7.37 -6.59 21.83
N THR A 109 -6.83 -7.80 21.96
CA THR A 109 -5.41 -8.12 21.75
C THR A 109 -5.25 -9.35 20.86
N SER A 110 -4.30 -9.32 19.95
CA SER A 110 -3.95 -10.38 19.00
C SER A 110 -3.33 -11.61 19.67
N GLY A 111 -2.89 -11.46 20.92
CA GLY A 111 -2.25 -12.50 21.73
C GLY A 111 -0.74 -12.65 21.50
N PHE A 112 -0.09 -11.71 20.81
CA PHE A 112 1.37 -11.75 20.59
C PHE A 112 2.14 -11.21 21.80
N THR A 113 3.22 -11.89 22.15
CA THR A 113 4.13 -11.50 23.23
C THR A 113 5.30 -10.64 22.70
N ALA A 114 5.92 -9.86 23.60
CA ALA A 114 7.09 -9.05 23.26
C ALA A 114 8.30 -9.91 22.79
N GLU A 115 8.33 -11.17 23.21
CA GLU A 115 9.33 -12.17 22.83
C GLU A 115 9.14 -12.62 21.37
N GLU A 116 7.89 -12.87 20.95
CA GLU A 116 7.58 -13.20 19.55
C GLU A 116 7.84 -12.02 18.61
N ILE A 117 7.49 -10.79 19.03
CA ILE A 117 7.75 -9.56 18.26
C ILE A 117 9.25 -9.35 18.02
N LYS A 118 10.10 -9.79 18.96
CA LYS A 118 11.56 -9.70 18.84
C LYS A 118 12.14 -10.61 17.75
N GLU A 119 11.48 -11.70 17.41
CA GLU A 119 11.97 -12.70 16.44
C GLU A 119 11.64 -12.36 14.99
N TRP A 120 10.57 -11.59 14.77
CA TRP A 120 10.07 -11.24 13.44
C TRP A 120 10.98 -10.40 12.53
N PRO A 121 11.93 -9.58 13.02
CA PRO A 121 12.93 -8.93 12.18
C PRO A 121 13.92 -9.89 11.49
N GLY A 122 13.76 -11.20 11.67
CA GLY A 122 14.67 -12.24 11.17
C GLY A 122 15.79 -12.47 12.15
N GLY A 123 15.54 -13.36 13.13
CA GLY A 123 16.47 -13.71 14.20
C GLY A 123 17.94 -13.76 13.76
N GLY A 124 18.73 -12.83 14.28
CA GLY A 124 20.15 -12.70 13.98
C GLY A 124 20.56 -11.29 13.57
N GLY A 125 20.86 -10.43 14.55
CA GLY A 125 21.70 -9.24 14.33
C GLY A 125 21.16 -8.17 13.38
N GLY A 126 19.84 -7.96 13.31
CA GLY A 126 19.24 -6.82 12.59
C GLY A 126 19.64 -5.47 13.20
N PRO A 127 19.61 -4.36 12.42
CA PRO A 127 20.10 -3.05 12.85
C PRO A 127 19.32 -2.52 14.06
N THR A 128 20.07 -1.86 14.92
CA THR A 128 19.71 -1.45 16.26
C THR A 128 19.02 -0.07 16.23
N GLY A 129 17.93 0.13 16.99
CA GLY A 129 17.23 1.43 17.06
C GLY A 129 16.14 1.71 16.02
N VAL A 130 15.49 0.69 15.46
CA VAL A 130 14.49 0.82 14.38
C VAL A 130 13.07 0.70 14.93
N GLY A 131 12.14 1.54 14.44
CA GLY A 131 10.71 1.36 14.68
C GLY A 131 10.15 0.22 13.83
N LEU A 132 9.20 -0.54 14.35
CA LEU A 132 8.52 -1.62 13.66
C LEU A 132 7.03 -1.34 13.65
N LEU A 133 6.40 -1.61 12.52
CA LEU A 133 4.96 -1.68 12.40
C LEU A 133 4.60 -3.06 11.90
N ILE A 134 3.73 -3.73 12.64
CA ILE A 134 3.20 -5.02 12.31
C ILE A 134 1.69 -4.91 12.15
N THR A 135 1.19 -5.50 11.08
CA THR A 135 -0.24 -5.68 10.86
C THR A 135 -0.54 -7.17 10.92
N VAL A 136 -1.57 -7.52 11.70
CA VAL A 136 -2.08 -8.87 11.86
C VAL A 136 -3.49 -8.90 11.31
N PHE A 137 -3.79 -9.91 10.50
CA PHE A 137 -5.12 -10.16 9.96
C PHE A 137 -5.49 -11.60 10.31
N ASP A 138 -6.48 -11.73 11.18
CA ASP A 138 -7.18 -12.98 11.47
C ASP A 138 -8.48 -13.05 10.68
N TYR A 139 -8.72 -14.16 9.99
CA TYR A 139 -9.89 -14.35 9.14
C TYR A 139 -10.43 -15.76 9.25
N ASP A 140 -11.71 -15.88 9.57
CA ASP A 140 -12.44 -17.14 9.62
C ASP A 140 -13.06 -17.45 8.25
N LEU A 141 -12.38 -18.33 7.51
CA LEU A 141 -12.83 -18.77 6.21
C LEU A 141 -13.94 -19.81 6.36
N LYS A 142 -15.11 -19.51 5.79
CA LYS A 142 -16.19 -20.49 5.65
C LYS A 142 -15.78 -21.59 4.68
N SER A 143 -15.91 -22.85 5.11
CA SER A 143 -15.66 -24.00 4.24
C SER A 143 -16.62 -24.00 3.04
N LEU A 144 -16.11 -24.31 1.84
CA LEU A 144 -16.94 -24.39 0.63
C LEU A 144 -17.92 -25.56 0.69
N LEU A 145 -17.52 -26.62 1.37
CA LEU A 145 -18.19 -27.91 1.31
C LEU A 145 -19.14 -28.14 2.49
N GLY A 146 -18.94 -27.43 3.61
CA GLY A 146 -19.88 -27.37 4.73
C GLY A 146 -20.46 -28.73 5.12
N LEU A 147 -19.63 -29.76 5.18
CA LEU A 147 -20.05 -31.16 5.35
C LEU A 147 -20.24 -31.45 6.85
N PRO A 148 -21.48 -31.53 7.37
CA PRO A 148 -21.70 -31.92 8.75
C PRO A 148 -21.24 -33.37 8.96
N GLY A 149 -20.28 -33.59 9.88
CA GLY A 149 -19.85 -34.92 10.31
C GLY A 149 -18.42 -35.34 9.92
N LEU A 150 -17.73 -34.58 9.07
CA LEU A 150 -16.29 -34.76 8.84
C LEU A 150 -15.52 -33.73 9.68
N SER A 151 -15.29 -34.06 10.95
CA SER A 151 -14.55 -33.20 11.92
C SER A 151 -13.14 -32.78 11.49
N VAL A 152 -12.61 -33.34 10.40
CA VAL A 152 -11.33 -32.94 9.78
C VAL A 152 -11.46 -31.60 9.04
N PHE A 153 -12.67 -31.23 8.61
CA PHE A 153 -13.00 -29.96 8.00
C PHE A 153 -13.94 -29.23 8.94
N SER A 154 -13.41 -28.34 9.78
CA SER A 154 -14.24 -27.48 10.61
C SER A 154 -15.14 -26.61 9.73
N GLU A 155 -16.32 -26.22 10.23
CA GLU A 155 -17.23 -25.31 9.49
C GLU A 155 -16.53 -23.99 9.14
N MET A 156 -15.54 -23.59 9.95
CA MET A 156 -14.70 -22.41 9.75
C MET A 156 -13.22 -22.78 9.87
N ILE A 157 -12.41 -22.31 8.95
CA ILE A 157 -10.95 -22.45 8.95
C ILE A 157 -10.36 -21.08 9.35
N SER A 158 -9.80 -20.98 10.55
CA SER A 158 -9.16 -19.76 11.03
C SER A 158 -7.80 -19.58 10.35
N LEU A 159 -7.65 -18.49 9.59
CA LEU A 159 -6.42 -18.13 8.89
C LEU A 159 -5.83 -16.88 9.54
N ARG A 160 -4.56 -16.96 9.94
CA ARG A 160 -3.82 -15.83 10.53
C ARG A 160 -2.65 -15.45 9.64
N ALA A 161 -2.59 -14.19 9.24
CA ALA A 161 -1.46 -13.64 8.50
C ALA A 161 -0.90 -12.41 9.22
N HIS A 162 0.42 -12.23 9.17
CA HIS A 162 1.10 -11.06 9.73
C HIS A 162 2.10 -10.51 8.72
N ALA A 163 2.28 -9.19 8.74
CA ALA A 163 3.28 -8.51 7.93
C ALA A 163 4.03 -7.48 8.77
N VAL A 164 5.36 -7.48 8.64
CA VAL A 164 6.26 -6.65 9.43
C VAL A 164 6.98 -5.68 8.52
N MET A 165 6.90 -4.39 8.85
CA MET A 165 7.60 -3.31 8.16
C MET A 165 8.42 -2.50 9.15
N ARG A 166 9.54 -1.97 8.66
CA ARG A 166 10.37 -1.04 9.42
C ARG A 166 9.82 0.38 9.26
N VAL A 167 9.61 1.05 10.38
CA VAL A 167 9.27 2.46 10.49
C VAL A 167 10.58 3.23 10.65
N GLY A 168 11.03 3.84 9.55
CA GLY A 168 12.27 4.62 9.53
C GLY A 168 12.15 5.87 10.40
N GLY A 169 13.08 6.06 11.34
CA GLY A 169 13.33 7.35 11.97
C GLY A 169 14.33 8.13 11.12
N ALA A 170 13.86 9.20 10.45
CA ALA A 170 14.59 9.96 9.42
C ALA A 170 15.09 9.09 8.25
N PRO A 171 15.04 9.57 7.00
CA PRO A 171 15.46 8.78 5.86
C PRO A 171 16.96 8.49 5.97
N GLU A 172 17.33 7.22 6.13
CA GLU A 172 18.58 6.75 5.56
C GLU A 172 18.52 7.16 4.09
N VAL A 173 19.50 7.97 3.66
CA VAL A 173 19.62 8.42 2.27
C VAL A 173 19.66 7.17 1.42
N ILE A 174 18.50 6.82 0.85
CA ILE A 174 18.42 5.85 -0.23
C ILE A 174 19.29 6.48 -1.30
N THR A 175 20.51 5.98 -1.46
CA THR A 175 21.30 6.27 -2.66
C THR A 175 20.38 5.94 -3.83
N PRO A 176 20.00 6.93 -4.66
CA PRO A 176 18.95 6.74 -5.64
C PRO A 176 19.36 5.57 -6.56
N PRO A 177 18.44 4.63 -6.85
CA PRO A 177 18.70 3.68 -7.90
C PRO A 177 18.88 4.49 -9.19
N THR A 178 20.04 4.31 -9.81
CA THR A 178 20.31 4.46 -11.25
C THR A 178 19.25 5.23 -12.05
N GLU A 179 19.55 6.49 -12.34
CA GLU A 179 18.92 7.37 -13.35
C GLU A 179 17.49 7.89 -13.10
N GLY A 180 17.33 8.86 -12.18
CA GLY A 180 16.18 9.77 -12.11
C GLY A 180 15.83 10.28 -10.70
N CYS A 181 14.88 11.21 -10.58
CA CYS A 181 14.47 11.79 -9.28
C CYS A 181 13.26 11.10 -8.65
N ALA A 182 13.26 10.98 -7.30
CA ALA A 182 12.05 10.70 -6.53
C ALA A 182 11.27 12.01 -6.34
N VAL A 183 10.02 12.04 -6.79
CA VAL A 183 9.17 13.23 -6.83
C VAL A 183 7.78 12.94 -6.26
N PHE A 184 7.17 13.97 -5.69
CA PHE A 184 5.79 13.95 -5.23
C PHE A 184 4.85 14.28 -6.40
N PRO A 185 3.59 13.81 -6.36
CA PRO A 185 2.63 13.93 -7.45
C PRO A 185 2.02 15.34 -7.58
N ILE A 186 2.86 16.38 -7.58
CA ILE A 186 2.49 17.79 -7.72
C ILE A 186 3.34 18.38 -8.86
N ALA A 187 2.68 19.10 -9.76
CA ALA A 187 3.31 19.85 -10.84
C ALA A 187 3.08 21.35 -10.62
N LEU A 188 4.17 22.11 -10.54
CA LEU A 188 4.15 23.57 -10.44
C LEU A 188 4.49 24.22 -11.78
N PRO A 189 3.84 25.33 -12.15
CA PRO A 189 4.12 26.00 -13.40
C PRO A 189 5.52 26.62 -13.40
N ALA A 190 6.25 26.49 -14.51
CA ALA A 190 7.61 27.02 -14.64
C ALA A 190 7.66 28.55 -14.44
N SER A 191 6.62 29.26 -14.91
CA SER A 191 6.45 30.70 -14.76
C SER A 191 6.52 31.18 -13.30
N ALA A 192 6.03 30.35 -12.37
CA ALA A 192 6.05 30.66 -10.95
C ALA A 192 7.39 30.37 -10.28
N VAL A 193 8.16 29.41 -10.78
CA VAL A 193 9.43 28.99 -10.18
C VAL A 193 10.60 29.81 -10.71
N GLU A 194 10.55 30.23 -11.97
CA GLU A 194 11.66 30.93 -12.66
C GLU A 194 12.06 32.25 -11.98
N ASN A 195 11.11 32.93 -11.33
CA ASN A 195 11.34 34.20 -10.64
C ASN A 195 11.22 34.10 -9.10
N ALA A 196 11.19 32.89 -8.54
CA ALA A 196 11.00 32.68 -7.10
C ALA A 196 12.32 32.75 -6.32
N ASP A 197 12.34 33.53 -5.23
CA ASP A 197 13.42 33.52 -4.27
C ASP A 197 13.17 32.53 -3.13
N ARG A 198 14.24 32.10 -2.47
CA ARG A 198 14.16 31.14 -1.35
C ARG A 198 13.27 31.70 -0.23
N GLU A 199 12.36 30.84 0.25
CA GLU A 199 11.33 31.12 1.25
C GLU A 199 10.11 31.93 0.76
N ASP A 200 10.05 32.27 -0.53
CA ASP A 200 8.87 32.91 -1.11
C ASP A 200 7.65 31.98 -1.05
N ILE A 201 6.49 32.58 -0.77
CA ILE A 201 5.21 31.88 -0.82
C ILE A 201 4.65 32.07 -2.23
N LEU A 202 4.63 30.98 -2.98
CA LEU A 202 4.10 30.89 -4.32
C LEU A 202 2.62 30.47 -4.28
N GLY A 203 1.80 31.12 -5.10
CA GLY A 203 0.36 30.87 -5.22
C GLY A 203 -0.53 31.97 -4.60
N PRO A 204 -1.84 31.71 -4.39
CA PRO A 204 -2.53 30.44 -4.61
C PRO A 204 -2.59 30.06 -6.09
N PHE A 205 -2.21 28.83 -6.40
CA PHE A 205 -2.39 28.23 -7.71
C PHE A 205 -3.73 27.51 -7.74
N GLU A 206 -4.50 27.72 -8.81
CA GLU A 206 -5.69 26.92 -9.08
C GLU A 206 -5.29 25.62 -9.79
N ASN A 207 -6.05 24.56 -9.54
CA ASN A 207 -5.82 23.25 -10.11
C ASN A 207 -6.31 23.22 -11.55
N GLY A 208 -5.42 22.94 -12.48
CA GLY A 208 -5.76 22.81 -13.88
C GLY A 208 -4.54 22.64 -14.78
N THR A 209 -4.72 22.95 -16.05
CA THR A 209 -3.76 22.63 -17.12
C THR A 209 -3.27 23.87 -17.88
N GLU A 210 -3.57 25.08 -17.39
CA GLU A 210 -3.09 26.33 -17.95
C GLU A 210 -1.71 26.71 -17.39
N GLU A 211 -0.96 27.58 -18.08
CA GLU A 211 0.46 27.88 -17.79
C GLU A 211 0.75 28.50 -16.40
N ASP A 212 -0.28 28.95 -15.68
CA ASP A 212 -0.22 29.51 -14.34
C ASP A 212 -0.91 28.63 -13.27
N GLN A 213 -1.38 27.45 -13.67
CA GLN A 213 -2.08 26.51 -12.80
C GLN A 213 -1.16 25.39 -12.30
N PHE A 214 -1.49 24.82 -11.15
CA PHE A 214 -0.82 23.62 -10.67
C PHE A 214 -1.60 22.38 -11.07
N GLY A 215 -0.91 21.25 -11.19
CA GLY A 215 -1.51 19.98 -11.57
C GLY A 215 -1.25 18.89 -10.54
N TRP A 216 -2.29 18.11 -10.23
CA TRP A 216 -2.10 16.81 -9.58
C TRP A 216 -1.64 15.77 -10.60
N LEU A 217 -0.71 14.91 -10.18
CA LEU A 217 -0.10 13.91 -11.06
C LEU A 217 -0.51 12.48 -10.68
N ARG A 218 -0.38 11.59 -11.66
CA ARG A 218 -0.45 10.13 -11.48
C ARG A 218 0.68 9.46 -12.25
N TRP A 219 1.12 8.30 -11.78
CA TRP A 219 2.31 7.65 -12.31
C TRP A 219 2.03 6.71 -13.47
N GLN A 220 0.80 6.18 -13.58
CA GLN A 220 0.39 5.27 -14.65
C GLN A 220 -0.81 5.80 -15.42
N GLU A 221 -0.85 5.52 -16.72
CA GLU A 221 -1.91 5.95 -17.64
C GLU A 221 -3.29 5.41 -17.24
N HIS A 222 -3.37 4.13 -16.90
CA HIS A 222 -4.62 3.46 -16.54
C HIS A 222 -4.92 3.51 -15.03
N GLN A 223 -4.16 4.29 -14.27
CA GLN A 223 -4.39 4.43 -12.83
C GLN A 223 -5.72 5.15 -12.56
N ALA A 224 -6.55 4.56 -11.69
CA ALA A 224 -7.81 5.16 -11.30
C ALA A 224 -7.59 6.55 -10.66
N ILE A 225 -8.37 7.52 -11.10
CA ILE A 225 -8.30 8.91 -10.66
C ILE A 225 -9.10 9.05 -9.35
N ASN A 226 -8.50 8.64 -8.23
CA ASN A 226 -9.14 8.73 -6.91
C ASN A 226 -8.20 9.29 -5.83
N THR A 227 -8.78 9.79 -4.75
CA THR A 227 -8.06 10.47 -3.67
C THR A 227 -7.17 9.52 -2.85
N ALA A 228 -7.56 8.25 -2.71
CA ALA A 228 -6.76 7.25 -1.99
C ALA A 228 -5.44 6.94 -2.71
N VAL A 229 -5.49 6.86 -4.04
CA VAL A 229 -4.31 6.66 -4.88
C VAL A 229 -3.39 7.88 -4.83
N LEU A 230 -3.96 9.08 -4.88
CA LEU A 230 -3.19 10.32 -4.76
C LEU A 230 -2.55 10.45 -3.37
N ALA A 231 -3.28 10.11 -2.31
CA ALA A 231 -2.76 10.08 -0.93
C ALA A 231 -1.61 9.07 -0.80
N ALA A 232 -1.76 7.87 -1.36
CA ALA A 232 -0.70 6.87 -1.40
C ALA A 232 0.53 7.35 -2.20
N ALA A 233 0.34 8.17 -3.23
CA ALA A 233 1.43 8.76 -4.00
C ALA A 233 2.15 9.91 -3.26
N LEU A 234 1.43 10.64 -2.41
CA LEU A 234 1.95 11.68 -1.53
C LEU A 234 2.60 11.15 -0.26
N ALA A 235 2.33 9.91 0.14
CA ALA A 235 2.92 9.30 1.32
C ALA A 235 4.44 9.17 1.18
N TRP A 236 5.19 9.59 2.20
CA TRP A 236 6.64 9.53 2.24
C TRP A 236 7.13 8.08 2.04
N PRO A 237 8.17 7.82 1.21
CA PRO A 237 9.11 8.76 0.56
C PRO A 237 8.69 9.31 -0.82
N GLY A 238 7.41 9.23 -1.18
CA GLY A 238 6.92 9.52 -2.53
C GLY A 238 6.93 8.26 -3.40
N ASN A 239 5.79 7.94 -4.01
CA ASN A 239 5.59 6.66 -4.71
C ASN A 239 6.17 6.65 -6.13
N SER A 240 6.85 7.71 -6.59
CA SER A 240 7.29 7.81 -7.99
C SER A 240 8.37 6.79 -8.36
N GLN A 241 9.15 6.31 -7.40
CA GLN A 241 10.21 5.30 -7.59
C GLN A 241 9.75 3.87 -7.24
N ASP A 242 8.47 3.65 -6.96
CA ASP A 242 7.98 2.30 -6.69
C ASP A 242 8.04 1.43 -7.97
N PRO A 243 8.67 0.24 -7.93
CA PRO A 243 8.85 -0.61 -9.11
C PRO A 243 7.55 -1.06 -9.79
N TYR A 244 6.43 -1.04 -9.07
CA TYR A 244 5.14 -1.56 -9.51
C TYR A 244 4.08 -0.49 -9.67
N LYS A 245 4.15 0.59 -8.88
CA LYS A 245 3.15 1.67 -8.81
C LYS A 245 3.73 3.05 -9.17
N GLY A 246 5.04 3.15 -9.39
CA GLY A 246 5.75 4.38 -9.71
C GLY A 246 5.81 4.67 -11.21
N TYR A 247 6.51 5.75 -11.55
CA TYR A 247 6.65 6.23 -12.91
C TYR A 247 7.42 5.21 -13.76
N ASN A 248 6.86 4.78 -14.89
CA ASN A 248 7.46 3.80 -15.80
C ASN A 248 8.11 2.57 -15.13
N GLY A 249 7.42 1.99 -14.12
CA GLY A 249 7.93 0.82 -13.39
C GLY A 249 9.04 1.15 -12.39
N GLY A 250 8.99 2.33 -11.78
CA GLY A 250 9.92 2.81 -10.76
C GLY A 250 11.17 3.50 -11.31
N GLN A 251 11.17 3.85 -12.60
CA GLN A 251 12.17 4.75 -13.15
C GLN A 251 11.98 6.13 -12.53
N GLY A 252 13.05 6.75 -12.04
CA GLY A 252 12.96 8.12 -11.55
C GLY A 252 12.60 9.08 -12.71
N VAL A 253 11.86 10.14 -12.39
CA VAL A 253 11.42 11.12 -13.40
C VAL A 253 12.63 11.94 -13.88
N ARG A 254 12.69 12.26 -15.17
CA ARG A 254 13.76 13.08 -15.80
C ARG A 254 13.20 14.33 -16.47
N VAL A 255 14.08 15.28 -16.77
CA VAL A 255 13.74 16.45 -17.58
C VAL A 255 13.42 16.01 -19.02
N GLY A 256 12.30 16.51 -19.53
CA GLY A 256 11.75 16.18 -20.85
C GLY A 256 10.77 15.01 -20.86
N ASP A 257 10.53 14.38 -19.72
CA ASP A 257 9.51 13.33 -19.57
C ASP A 257 8.09 13.90 -19.52
N GLY A 258 7.11 13.08 -19.92
CA GLY A 258 5.69 13.42 -19.83
C GLY A 258 5.01 12.64 -18.71
N VAL A 259 4.52 13.33 -17.67
CA VAL A 259 3.84 12.71 -16.52
C VAL A 259 2.34 12.93 -16.59
N TRP A 260 1.56 11.88 -16.33
CA TRP A 260 0.10 11.92 -16.46
C TRP A 260 -0.55 12.85 -15.44
N GLY A 261 -1.46 13.70 -15.93
CA GLY A 261 -2.31 14.52 -15.09
C GLY A 261 -3.47 13.74 -14.46
N SER A 262 -3.89 14.21 -13.29
CA SER A 262 -5.05 13.74 -12.53
C SER A 262 -5.96 14.93 -12.22
N ASN A 263 -6.77 15.34 -13.19
CA ASN A 263 -7.68 16.47 -13.00
C ASN A 263 -8.87 15.99 -12.14
N ASN A 264 -8.98 16.55 -10.93
CA ASN A 264 -10.05 16.30 -9.95
C ASN A 264 -10.19 14.83 -9.48
N PRO A 265 -9.38 14.37 -8.51
CA PRO A 265 -9.50 13.02 -7.96
C PRO A 265 -10.85 12.81 -7.26
N ALA A 266 -11.53 11.71 -7.61
CA ALA A 266 -12.80 11.33 -7.01
C ALA A 266 -12.59 10.71 -5.61
N GLY A 267 -13.55 10.93 -4.70
CA GLY A 267 -13.53 10.36 -3.35
C GLY A 267 -13.25 11.38 -2.25
N SER A 268 -13.02 10.88 -1.04
CA SER A 268 -12.81 11.69 0.15
C SER A 268 -11.46 12.42 0.09
N LYS A 269 -11.49 13.75 0.05
CA LYS A 269 -10.31 14.60 -0.15
C LYS A 269 -9.49 14.83 1.13
N HIS A 270 -10.08 14.56 2.31
CA HIS A 270 -9.43 14.73 3.61
C HIS A 270 -8.11 13.95 3.75
N LEU A 271 -7.99 12.79 3.09
CA LEU A 271 -6.77 11.98 3.10
C LEU A 271 -5.56 12.74 2.56
N VAL A 272 -5.76 13.55 1.52
CA VAL A 272 -4.70 14.34 0.89
C VAL A 272 -4.41 15.57 1.74
N THR A 273 -5.45 16.27 2.21
CA THR A 273 -5.28 17.49 3.03
C THR A 273 -4.61 17.19 4.36
N ASP A 274 -4.89 16.05 4.98
CA ASP A 274 -4.25 15.61 6.24
C ASP A 274 -2.75 15.37 6.04
N ILE A 275 -2.35 14.73 4.94
CA ILE A 275 -0.93 14.51 4.61
C ILE A 275 -0.21 15.82 4.35
N LEU A 276 -0.84 16.74 3.59
CA LEU A 276 -0.26 18.06 3.33
C LEU A 276 -0.16 18.90 4.62
N ALA A 277 -1.14 18.78 5.52
CA ALA A 277 -1.10 19.42 6.83
C ALA A 277 0.07 18.88 7.68
N ASP A 278 0.29 17.56 7.69
CA ASP A 278 1.43 16.94 8.39
C ASP A 278 2.77 17.47 7.85
N TYR A 279 2.92 17.57 6.52
CA TYR A 279 4.14 18.10 5.90
C TYR A 279 4.36 19.59 6.17
N ARG A 280 3.29 20.40 6.18
CA ARG A 280 3.34 21.79 6.60
C ARG A 280 3.79 21.90 8.05
N ASP A 281 3.12 21.19 8.96
CA ASP A 281 3.30 21.31 10.40
C ASP A 281 4.66 20.78 10.87
N ARG A 282 5.20 19.76 10.17
CA ARG A 282 6.54 19.21 10.42
C ARG A 282 7.66 19.92 9.66
N GLY A 283 7.34 20.85 8.77
CA GLY A 283 8.32 21.55 7.93
C GLY A 283 9.06 20.63 6.96
N ILE A 284 8.38 19.62 6.42
CA ILE A 284 8.97 18.69 5.45
C ILE A 284 8.92 19.32 4.06
N TYR A 285 10.06 19.34 3.38
CA TYR A 285 10.14 19.79 1.99
C TYR A 285 9.93 18.62 1.03
N LEU A 286 9.13 18.87 0.00
CA LEU A 286 8.73 17.94 -1.04
C LEU A 286 9.46 18.30 -2.33
N ARG A 287 10.02 17.30 -3.01
CA ARG A 287 10.49 17.47 -4.39
C ARG A 287 9.32 17.34 -5.34
N VAL A 288 9.01 18.39 -6.07
CA VAL A 288 7.90 18.44 -7.03
C VAL A 288 8.42 18.70 -8.44
N ILE A 289 7.58 18.40 -9.44
CA ILE A 289 7.90 18.63 -10.84
C ILE A 289 7.60 20.09 -11.19
N VAL A 290 8.44 20.67 -12.04
CA VAL A 290 8.19 21.94 -12.71
C VAL A 290 7.82 21.65 -14.16
N TRP A 291 6.79 22.30 -14.68
CA TRP A 291 6.24 22.03 -16.02
C TRP A 291 6.01 23.31 -16.85
N ASP A 292 6.12 23.19 -18.17
CA ASP A 292 5.93 24.31 -19.12
C ASP A 292 4.93 24.04 -20.25
N GLY A 293 4.43 22.80 -20.35
CA GLY A 293 3.47 22.42 -21.38
C GLY A 293 2.64 21.21 -20.98
N TYR A 294 1.42 21.14 -21.53
CA TYR A 294 0.48 20.04 -21.34
C TYR A 294 0.04 19.50 -22.71
N GLU A 295 0.44 18.28 -23.03
CA GLU A 295 0.14 17.62 -24.31
C GLU A 295 -0.32 16.18 -24.07
N ASP A 296 -1.35 15.72 -24.78
CA ASP A 296 -1.89 14.36 -24.69
C ASP A 296 -2.18 13.87 -23.26
N GLY A 297 -2.67 14.75 -22.38
CA GLY A 297 -2.98 14.38 -21.00
C GLY A 297 -1.76 14.35 -20.05
N ARG A 298 -0.59 14.80 -20.52
CA ARG A 298 0.69 14.71 -19.81
C ARG A 298 1.32 16.09 -19.61
N TYR A 299 1.81 16.33 -18.41
CA TYR A 299 2.64 17.47 -18.06
C TYR A 299 4.08 17.20 -18.48
N LYS A 300 4.67 18.13 -19.24
CA LYS A 300 6.05 18.04 -19.68
C LYS A 300 6.98 18.58 -18.60
N VAL A 301 7.88 17.73 -18.10
CA VAL A 301 8.82 18.06 -17.03
C VAL A 301 9.94 18.94 -17.58
N THR A 302 10.12 20.14 -17.05
CA THR A 302 11.25 21.03 -17.36
C THR A 302 12.31 21.04 -16.28
N GLY A 303 11.93 20.75 -15.04
CA GLY A 303 12.84 20.74 -13.90
C GLY A 303 12.17 20.24 -12.62
N PHE A 304 12.87 20.41 -11.51
CA PHE A 304 12.40 20.01 -10.18
C PHE A 304 12.57 21.16 -9.20
N ALA A 305 11.60 21.31 -8.31
CA ALA A 305 11.63 22.30 -7.24
C ALA A 305 11.44 21.62 -5.89
N ILE A 306 12.11 22.16 -4.87
CA ILE A 306 11.93 21.76 -3.48
C ILE A 306 11.00 22.77 -2.82
N VAL A 307 9.83 22.31 -2.38
CA VAL A 307 8.78 23.18 -1.85
C VAL A 307 8.14 22.60 -0.58
N ASN A 308 7.61 23.46 0.28
CA ASN A 308 6.83 23.05 1.45
C ASN A 308 5.38 23.54 1.29
N PRO A 309 4.35 22.70 1.46
CA PRO A 309 2.96 23.16 1.37
C PRO A 309 2.64 24.12 2.52
N VAL A 310 2.03 25.27 2.22
CA VAL A 310 1.69 26.31 3.22
C VAL A 310 0.19 26.41 3.41
N ALA A 311 -0.57 26.48 2.31
CA ALA A 311 -2.02 26.56 2.33
C ALA A 311 -2.60 25.74 1.18
N PHE A 312 -3.79 25.18 1.37
CA PHE A 312 -4.49 24.39 0.36
C PHE A 312 -5.98 24.40 0.66
N ALA A 313 -6.81 24.32 -0.37
CA ALA A 313 -8.25 24.20 -0.19
C ALA A 313 -8.66 22.76 0.17
N ASP A 314 -9.74 22.62 0.96
CA ASP A 314 -10.29 21.33 1.38
C ASP A 314 -10.74 20.46 0.20
N ASP A 315 -11.09 21.10 -0.92
CA ASP A 315 -11.48 20.46 -2.17
C ASP A 315 -10.31 20.25 -3.15
N LEU A 316 -9.07 20.51 -2.73
CA LEU A 316 -7.85 20.36 -3.52
C LEU A 316 -7.85 21.18 -4.83
N THR A 317 -8.66 22.23 -4.91
CA THR A 317 -8.68 23.12 -6.08
C THR A 317 -7.62 24.19 -6.02
N SER A 318 -7.14 24.55 -4.83
CA SER A 318 -6.05 25.53 -4.69
C SER A 318 -4.91 25.04 -3.80
N LEU A 319 -3.69 25.45 -4.15
CA LEU A 319 -2.46 25.12 -3.43
C LEU A 319 -1.53 26.33 -3.39
N SER A 320 -0.99 26.61 -2.21
CA SER A 320 0.09 27.58 -1.99
C SER A 320 1.27 26.85 -1.37
N VAL A 321 2.46 27.12 -1.90
CA VAL A 321 3.69 26.45 -1.48
C VAL A 321 4.76 27.47 -1.16
N ARG A 322 5.60 27.16 -0.19
CA ARG A 322 6.82 27.88 0.14
C ARG A 322 7.96 27.29 -0.68
N PHE A 323 8.56 28.11 -1.52
CA PHE A 323 9.68 27.71 -2.35
C PHE A 323 10.97 27.68 -1.53
N SER A 324 11.82 26.68 -1.77
CA SER A 324 13.13 26.58 -1.13
C SER A 324 14.26 26.85 -2.13
N HIS A 325 14.35 26.01 -3.16
CA HIS A 325 15.34 26.09 -4.23
C HIS A 325 14.94 25.12 -5.35
N THR A 326 15.51 25.32 -6.54
CA THR A 326 15.45 24.34 -7.63
C THR A 326 16.45 23.21 -7.38
N ASP A 327 16.08 21.99 -7.77
CA ASP A 327 16.95 20.81 -7.66
C ASP A 327 17.42 20.41 -9.07
N GLU A 328 18.68 20.74 -9.38
CA GLU A 328 19.34 20.35 -10.63
C GLU A 328 20.18 19.07 -10.47
N SER A 329 20.25 18.50 -9.26
CA SER A 329 21.15 17.39 -8.92
C SER A 329 20.72 16.04 -9.48
N CYS A 330 19.48 15.92 -9.98
CA CYS A 330 18.92 14.68 -10.46
C CYS A 330 18.10 14.91 -11.76
N GLY A 331 17.98 13.87 -12.58
CA GLY A 331 17.10 13.88 -13.76
C GLY A 331 17.61 14.65 -14.98
N GLN A 332 18.89 15.04 -15.02
CA GLN A 332 19.53 15.52 -16.25
C GLN A 332 19.72 14.36 -17.24
N ARG A 333 19.53 14.66 -18.53
CA ARG A 333 19.62 13.69 -19.63
C ARG A 333 21.06 13.43 -20.04
#